data_AF-A0A1T5J550-F1
#
_entry.id   AF-A0A1T5J550-F1
#
_cell.length_a   1.000
_cell.length_b   1.000
_cell.length_c   1.000
_cell.angle_alpha   90.00
_cell.angle_beta   90.00
_cell.angle_gamma   90.00
#
_symmetry.space_group_name_H-M   'P 1'
#
loop_
_entity.id
_entity.type
_entity.pdbx_description
1 polymer ?
#
loop_
_entity_poly.entity_id
_entity_poly.type
_entity_poly.pdbx_seq_one_letter_code
_entity_poly.pdbx_strand_id
1 'polypeptide(L)'
;MATYRERDVVMAATMYYLQDMKMETIARHLRTSRSTVSRLIKRARDTGIVEITLRPGPSRAPGLGQEIAERYGIDAYVVPVSDSATDDDRLQQVSITTARLLARWFDSDMVLGVAWGTTLAAITEHLPHKPTRGAAVVQLNGAANTRTSGMSYAGDLISGFGTAFDASVHYFPVPAFFDFAETKAAMWRERSVRRVLDVQGRADIALFSVGALTGGVPSHVYSAGYLDPDDVAVLDAEGVVGDVCTVFVRSDGTYRDIPLNARATGPSPAELRRIPRRVCAVAGDNKVAPLRAALAAGVVTDLVIDEATAVALVEEA
;
A
#
# COMPACT_ATOMS: atom_id res chain seq x y z
N MET A 1 -37.90 0.53 -5.62
CA MET A 1 -37.12 1.25 -4.58
C MET A 1 -37.57 2.70 -4.58
N ALA A 2 -37.93 3.28 -3.44
CA ALA A 2 -38.38 4.67 -3.38
C ALA A 2 -37.19 5.61 -3.63
N THR A 3 -37.25 6.40 -4.70
CA THR A 3 -36.25 7.42 -5.03
C THR A 3 -36.43 8.60 -4.06
N TYR A 4 -35.55 8.71 -3.08
CA TYR A 4 -35.54 9.86 -2.18
C TYR A 4 -35.07 11.10 -2.94
N ARG A 5 -35.73 12.24 -2.73
CA ARG A 5 -35.29 13.51 -3.32
C ARG A 5 -34.00 13.92 -2.62
N GLU A 6 -32.98 14.28 -3.37
CA GLU A 6 -31.67 14.72 -2.83
C GLU A 6 -31.82 15.87 -1.83
N ARG A 7 -32.78 16.77 -2.06
CA ARG A 7 -33.15 17.84 -1.14
C ARG A 7 -33.57 17.34 0.25
N ASP A 8 -34.27 16.21 0.34
CA ASP A 8 -34.71 15.62 1.60
C ASP A 8 -33.55 14.96 2.35
N VAL A 9 -32.56 14.42 1.61
CA VAL A 9 -31.33 13.86 2.17
C VAL A 9 -30.48 14.95 2.82
N VAL A 10 -30.26 16.07 2.10
CA VAL A 10 -29.51 17.23 2.61
C VAL A 10 -30.22 17.86 3.80
N MET A 11 -31.55 18.02 3.74
CA MET A 11 -32.34 18.61 4.83
C MET A 11 -32.30 17.73 6.09
N ALA A 12 -32.53 16.42 5.95
CA ALA A 12 -32.46 15.50 7.09
C ALA A 12 -31.08 15.50 7.74
N ALA A 13 -30.01 15.50 6.94
CA ALA A 13 -28.64 15.60 7.42
C ALA A 13 -28.36 16.93 8.14
N THR A 14 -28.81 18.05 7.58
CA THR A 14 -28.66 19.38 8.18
C THR A 14 -29.33 19.47 9.55
N MET A 15 -30.60 19.04 9.65
CA MET A 15 -31.34 19.08 10.91
C MET A 15 -30.72 18.16 11.97
N TYR A 16 -30.15 17.03 11.55
CA TYR A 16 -29.53 16.08 12.47
C TYR A 16 -28.15 16.54 12.95
N TYR A 17 -27.23 16.86 12.04
CA TYR A 17 -25.83 17.14 12.37
C TYR A 17 -25.54 18.59 12.75
N LEU A 18 -26.26 19.56 12.15
CA LEU A 18 -25.99 20.99 12.39
C LEU A 18 -26.95 21.61 13.40
N GLN A 19 -28.14 21.05 13.57
CA GLN A 19 -29.18 21.58 14.47
C GLN A 19 -29.49 20.66 15.66
N ASP A 20 -28.78 19.54 15.76
CA ASP A 20 -28.87 18.58 16.87
C ASP A 20 -30.31 18.08 17.16
N MET A 21 -31.13 18.01 16.11
CA MET A 21 -32.53 17.63 16.25
C MET A 21 -32.70 16.11 16.35
N LYS A 22 -33.56 15.67 17.27
CA LYS A 22 -33.95 14.26 17.38
C LYS A 22 -34.65 13.78 16.11
N MET A 23 -34.40 12.53 15.71
CA MET A 23 -34.95 11.95 14.48
C MET A 23 -36.49 11.98 14.44
N GLU A 24 -37.17 11.84 15.58
CA GLU A 24 -38.63 11.97 15.70
C GLU A 24 -39.13 13.38 15.36
N THR A 25 -38.34 14.41 15.64
CA THR A 25 -38.67 15.80 15.30
C THR A 25 -38.42 16.07 13.83
N ILE A 26 -37.32 15.56 13.28
CA ILE A 26 -37.02 15.62 11.84
C ILE A 26 -38.11 14.88 11.04
N ALA A 27 -38.56 13.72 11.52
CA ALA A 27 -39.61 12.92 10.89
C ALA A 27 -40.94 13.70 10.79
N ARG A 28 -41.34 14.40 11.85
CA ARG A 28 -42.51 15.29 11.84
C ARG A 28 -42.35 16.44 10.86
N HIS A 29 -41.16 17.07 10.83
CA HIS A 29 -40.88 18.19 9.93
C HIS A 29 -40.93 17.79 8.45
N LEU A 30 -40.31 16.65 8.12
CA LEU A 30 -40.28 16.10 6.76
C LEU A 30 -41.54 15.28 6.41
N ARG A 31 -42.54 15.23 7.31
CA ARG A 31 -43.79 14.46 7.16
C ARG A 31 -43.54 13.01 6.74
N THR A 32 -42.55 12.38 7.38
CA THR A 32 -42.13 11.00 7.09
C THR A 32 -41.93 10.21 8.38
N SER A 33 -41.54 8.93 8.28
CA SER A 33 -41.25 8.10 9.45
C SER A 33 -39.82 8.31 9.95
N ARG A 34 -39.59 8.05 11.25
CA ARG A 34 -38.24 7.98 11.83
C ARG A 34 -37.32 7.02 11.06
N SER A 35 -37.86 5.89 10.59
CA SER A 35 -37.12 4.92 9.77
C SER A 35 -36.67 5.49 8.43
N THR A 36 -37.48 6.35 7.81
CA THR A 36 -37.10 7.05 6.59
C THR A 36 -36.03 8.11 6.86
N VAL A 37 -36.14 8.89 7.94
CA VAL A 37 -35.09 9.84 8.35
C VAL A 37 -33.75 9.14 8.57
N SER A 38 -33.74 7.99 9.25
CA SER A 38 -32.51 7.20 9.44
C SER A 38 -31.89 6.77 8.10
N ARG A 39 -32.71 6.34 7.13
CA ARG A 39 -32.23 6.00 5.77
C ARG A 39 -31.70 7.22 5.01
N LEU A 40 -32.32 8.39 5.17
CA LEU A 40 -31.85 9.64 4.55
C LEU A 40 -30.48 10.05 5.13
N ILE A 41 -30.32 10.03 6.45
CA ILE A 41 -29.04 10.33 7.13
C ILE A 41 -27.97 9.31 6.70
N LYS A 42 -28.32 8.01 6.65
CA LYS A 42 -27.40 6.98 6.15
C LYS A 42 -26.98 7.26 4.71
N ARG A 43 -27.94 7.55 3.82
CA ARG A 43 -27.66 7.90 2.42
C ARG A 43 -26.74 9.12 2.32
N ALA A 44 -26.96 10.14 3.14
CA ALA A 44 -26.12 11.34 3.15
C ALA A 44 -24.64 11.02 3.45
N ARG A 45 -24.38 10.07 4.36
CA ARG A 45 -23.03 9.54 4.61
C ARG A 45 -22.52 8.70 3.43
N ASP A 46 -23.33 7.76 2.96
CA ASP A 46 -22.95 6.84 1.88
C ASP A 46 -22.65 7.56 0.56
N THR A 47 -23.23 8.74 0.31
CA THR A 47 -23.01 9.54 -0.91
C THR A 47 -22.06 10.72 -0.72
N GLY A 48 -21.41 10.85 0.45
CA GLY A 48 -20.48 11.94 0.72
C GLY A 48 -21.11 13.34 0.86
N ILE A 49 -22.45 13.45 0.99
CA ILE A 49 -23.12 14.71 1.34
C ILE A 49 -22.72 15.14 2.76
N VAL A 50 -22.44 14.18 3.63
CA VAL A 50 -21.88 14.40 4.95
C VAL A 50 -20.55 13.69 5.05
N GLU A 51 -19.51 14.46 5.31
CA GLU A 51 -18.20 13.97 5.75
C GLU A 51 -18.04 14.26 7.24
N ILE A 52 -17.83 13.22 8.04
CA ILE A 52 -17.61 13.37 9.48
C ILE A 52 -16.10 13.34 9.71
N THR A 53 -15.53 14.48 10.06
CA THR A 53 -14.14 14.57 10.52
C THR A 53 -14.11 14.54 12.03
N LEU A 54 -13.56 13.46 12.60
CA LEU A 54 -13.24 13.40 14.02
C LEU A 54 -11.93 14.14 14.25
N ARG A 55 -11.88 15.03 15.25
CA ARG A 55 -10.59 15.52 15.74
C ARG A 55 -9.96 14.38 16.54
N PRO A 56 -8.76 13.90 16.17
CA PRO A 56 -8.07 12.92 17.00
C PRO A 56 -7.90 13.48 18.42
N GLY A 57 -7.87 12.59 19.42
CA GLY A 57 -7.33 12.94 20.73
C GLY A 57 -5.86 13.39 20.63
N PRO A 58 -5.18 13.68 21.75
CA PRO A 58 -3.74 13.95 21.72
C PRO A 58 -3.00 12.75 21.07
N SER A 59 -2.57 12.92 19.82
CA SER A 59 -1.80 11.94 19.04
C SER A 59 -0.39 12.48 18.86
N ARG A 60 0.61 11.60 18.98
CA ARG A 60 2.02 11.93 18.75
C ARG A 60 2.34 11.95 17.25
N ALA A 61 1.41 11.51 16.38
CA ALA A 61 1.61 11.34 14.95
C ALA A 61 2.24 12.54 14.22
N PRO A 62 1.84 13.82 14.44
CA PRO A 62 2.49 14.95 13.77
C PRO A 62 3.96 15.10 14.17
N GLY A 63 4.29 14.91 15.45
CA GLY A 63 5.67 14.99 15.95
C GLY A 63 6.52 13.83 15.46
N LEU A 64 5.96 12.61 15.46
CA LEU A 64 6.63 11.42 14.92
C LEU A 64 6.93 11.56 13.43
N GLY A 65 6.00 12.11 12.64
CA GLY A 65 6.21 12.36 11.22
C GLY A 65 7.37 13.33 10.97
N GLN A 66 7.43 14.43 11.73
CA GLN A 66 8.55 15.38 11.64
C GLN A 66 9.88 14.73 12.05
N GLU A 67 9.90 13.96 13.14
CA GLU A 67 11.12 13.30 13.60
C GLU A 67 11.65 12.27 12.59
N ILE A 68 10.78 11.45 12.00
CA ILE A 68 11.14 10.50 10.94
C ILE A 68 11.66 11.25 9.71
N ALA A 69 10.98 12.34 9.33
CA ALA A 69 11.38 13.14 8.18
C ALA A 69 12.78 13.75 8.36
N GLU A 70 13.06 14.33 9.53
CA GLU A 70 14.37 14.91 9.86
C GLU A 70 15.47 13.84 9.93
N ARG A 71 15.16 12.67 10.49
CA ARG A 71 16.13 11.58 10.66
C ARG A 71 16.55 10.93 9.35
N TYR A 72 15.60 10.71 8.44
CA TYR A 72 15.83 9.93 7.22
C TYR A 72 15.80 10.76 5.93
N GLY A 73 15.43 12.05 5.99
CA GLY A 73 15.36 12.92 4.81
C GLY A 73 14.24 12.54 3.84
N ILE A 74 13.09 12.12 4.37
CA ILE A 74 11.92 11.65 3.62
C ILE A 74 10.64 12.38 4.07
N ASP A 75 9.57 12.27 3.29
CA ASP A 75 8.24 12.66 3.74
C ASP A 75 7.60 11.50 4.52
N ALA A 76 7.15 11.74 5.76
CA ALA A 76 6.52 10.74 6.61
C ALA A 76 5.08 11.10 6.97
N TYR A 77 4.15 10.21 6.62
CA TYR A 77 2.71 10.31 6.87
C TYR A 77 2.31 9.30 7.95
N VAL A 78 2.33 9.74 9.21
CA VAL A 78 1.96 8.91 10.35
C VAL A 78 0.44 8.89 10.49
N VAL A 79 -0.13 7.70 10.38
CA VAL A 79 -1.57 7.45 10.45
C VAL A 79 -1.97 7.17 11.89
N PRO A 80 -2.77 8.05 12.52
CA PRO A 80 -3.19 7.84 13.89
C PRO A 80 -4.11 6.62 13.99
N VAL A 81 -3.85 5.78 14.98
CA VAL A 81 -4.63 4.57 15.27
C VAL A 81 -4.92 4.52 16.77
N SER A 82 -6.03 3.90 17.15
CA SER A 82 -6.32 3.67 18.58
C SER A 82 -5.27 2.74 19.18
N ASP A 83 -4.90 2.92 20.45
CA ASP A 83 -4.07 1.95 21.19
C ASP A 83 -4.69 0.56 21.24
N SER A 84 -6.02 0.47 21.09
CA SER A 84 -6.78 -0.77 21.03
C SER A 84 -6.97 -1.32 19.60
N ALA A 85 -6.38 -0.68 18.59
CA ALA A 85 -6.54 -1.08 17.20
C ALA A 85 -5.88 -2.44 16.94
N THR A 86 -6.57 -3.31 16.23
CA THR A 86 -5.99 -4.57 15.76
C THR A 86 -5.01 -4.32 14.61
N ASP A 87 -4.16 -5.30 14.28
CA ASP A 87 -3.27 -5.19 13.13
C ASP A 87 -4.03 -4.98 11.81
N ASP A 88 -5.23 -5.55 11.68
CA ASP A 88 -6.11 -5.31 10.53
C ASP A 88 -6.62 -3.87 10.50
N ASP A 89 -7.08 -3.33 11.63
CA ASP A 89 -7.51 -1.92 11.72
C ASP A 89 -6.38 -0.96 11.33
N ARG A 90 -5.15 -1.23 11.81
CA ARG A 90 -3.94 -0.46 11.48
C ARG A 90 -3.67 -0.51 9.98
N LEU A 91 -3.70 -1.72 9.39
CA LEU A 91 -3.51 -1.92 7.95
C LEU A 91 -4.57 -1.19 7.13
N GLN A 92 -5.83 -1.24 7.54
CA GLN A 92 -6.94 -0.56 6.86
C GLN A 92 -6.73 0.96 6.85
N GLN A 93 -6.36 1.57 7.98
CA GLN A 93 -6.12 3.02 8.04
C GLN A 93 -4.91 3.46 7.20
N VAL A 94 -3.81 2.70 7.24
CA VAL A 94 -2.64 2.94 6.36
C VAL A 94 -3.05 2.81 4.89
N SER A 95 -3.88 1.82 4.56
CA SER A 95 -4.34 1.57 3.19
C SER A 95 -5.20 2.71 2.65
N ILE A 96 -6.18 3.17 3.43
CA ILE A 96 -7.02 4.34 3.09
C ILE A 96 -6.18 5.59 2.89
N THR A 97 -5.23 5.85 3.80
CA THR A 97 -4.39 7.04 3.72
C THR A 97 -3.48 6.99 2.50
N THR A 98 -2.86 5.83 2.24
CA THR A 98 -2.02 5.61 1.06
C THR A 98 -2.81 5.76 -0.23
N ALA A 99 -4.02 5.19 -0.33
CA ALA A 99 -4.88 5.31 -1.51
C ALA A 99 -5.23 6.77 -1.83
N ARG A 100 -5.56 7.57 -0.80
CA ARG A 100 -5.86 9.00 -0.95
C ARG A 100 -4.63 9.81 -1.37
N LEU A 101 -3.47 9.54 -0.80
CA LEU A 101 -2.21 10.18 -1.17
C LEU A 101 -1.85 9.85 -2.63
N LEU A 102 -1.93 8.57 -3.00
CA LEU A 102 -1.63 8.10 -4.34
C LEU A 102 -2.53 8.74 -5.39
N ALA A 103 -3.84 8.84 -5.13
CA ALA A 103 -4.77 9.49 -6.06
C ALA A 103 -4.46 10.99 -6.28
N ARG A 104 -3.81 11.65 -5.32
CA ARG A 104 -3.33 13.03 -5.50
C ARG A 104 -2.04 13.11 -6.30
N TRP A 105 -1.15 12.12 -6.14
CA TRP A 105 0.17 12.13 -6.79
C TRP A 105 0.16 11.57 -8.21
N PHE A 106 -0.68 10.57 -8.48
CA PHE A 106 -0.73 9.91 -9.78
C PHE A 106 -1.68 10.64 -10.72
N ASP A 107 -1.20 11.00 -11.90
CA ASP A 107 -1.95 11.75 -12.91
C ASP A 107 -1.68 11.23 -14.34
N SER A 108 -2.26 11.91 -15.31
CA SER A 108 -2.10 11.60 -16.74
C SER A 108 -0.63 11.60 -17.17
N ASP A 109 -0.32 10.75 -18.15
CA ASP A 109 1.02 10.54 -18.71
C ASP A 109 2.09 10.05 -17.73
N MET A 110 1.68 9.60 -16.53
CA MET A 110 2.58 9.00 -15.53
C MET A 110 2.58 7.47 -15.58
N VAL A 111 3.68 6.88 -15.10
CA VAL A 111 3.82 5.43 -14.89
C VAL A 111 3.89 5.11 -13.41
N LEU A 112 2.93 4.33 -12.92
CA LEU A 112 2.89 3.79 -11.56
C LEU A 112 3.44 2.36 -11.53
N GLY A 113 4.60 2.19 -10.93
CA GLY A 113 5.16 0.89 -10.56
C GLY A 113 4.52 0.37 -9.28
N VAL A 114 3.94 -0.83 -9.29
CA VAL A 114 3.30 -1.45 -8.12
C VAL A 114 3.95 -2.80 -7.82
N ALA A 115 4.42 -2.97 -6.58
CA ALA A 115 4.75 -4.29 -6.05
C ALA A 115 3.47 -5.02 -5.58
N TRP A 116 3.50 -6.34 -5.47
CA TRP A 116 2.35 -7.10 -4.93
C TRP A 116 2.57 -7.49 -3.46
N GLY A 117 1.48 -7.67 -2.72
CA GLY A 117 1.46 -8.07 -1.32
C GLY A 117 0.17 -7.65 -0.61
N THR A 118 -0.03 -8.12 0.63
CA THR A 118 -1.25 -7.86 1.43
C THR A 118 -1.57 -6.39 1.58
N THR A 119 -0.55 -5.58 1.90
CA THR A 119 -0.73 -4.13 2.04
C THR A 119 -1.16 -3.48 0.73
N LEU A 120 -0.61 -3.91 -0.40
CA LEU A 120 -0.95 -3.33 -1.70
C LEU A 120 -2.35 -3.76 -2.15
N ALA A 121 -2.77 -5.00 -1.87
CA ALA A 121 -4.15 -5.44 -2.10
C ALA A 121 -5.15 -4.62 -1.27
N ALA A 122 -4.86 -4.42 0.02
CA ALA A 122 -5.70 -3.59 0.89
C ALA A 122 -5.77 -2.13 0.38
N ILE A 123 -4.67 -1.57 -0.12
CA ILE A 123 -4.68 -0.24 -0.74
C ILE A 123 -5.58 -0.20 -1.97
N THR A 124 -5.52 -1.21 -2.84
CA THR A 124 -6.34 -1.29 -4.07
C THR A 124 -7.83 -1.17 -3.77
N GLU A 125 -8.31 -1.77 -2.68
CA GLU A 125 -9.72 -1.73 -2.27
C GLU A 125 -10.23 -0.33 -1.91
N HIS A 126 -9.33 0.59 -1.55
CA HIS A 126 -9.65 1.96 -1.14
C HIS A 126 -9.32 3.03 -2.18
N LEU A 127 -8.83 2.64 -3.35
CA LEU A 127 -8.52 3.60 -4.40
C LEU A 127 -9.79 4.29 -4.91
N PRO A 128 -9.85 5.63 -4.90
CA PRO A 128 -10.93 6.32 -5.56
C PRO A 128 -10.81 6.15 -7.06
N HIS A 129 -11.95 6.09 -7.75
CA HIS A 129 -11.94 6.15 -9.21
C HIS A 129 -11.57 7.57 -9.66
N LYS A 130 -10.41 7.69 -10.34
CA LYS A 130 -9.86 8.93 -10.90
C LYS A 130 -9.32 8.62 -12.31
N PRO A 131 -10.14 8.78 -13.37
CA PRO A 131 -9.68 8.56 -14.74
C PRO A 131 -8.47 9.41 -15.10
N THR A 132 -7.49 8.80 -15.75
CA THR A 132 -6.28 9.44 -16.27
C THR A 132 -6.13 9.19 -17.76
N ARG A 133 -5.32 9.99 -18.46
CA ARG A 133 -5.03 9.81 -19.89
C ARG A 133 -3.56 9.46 -20.08
N GLY A 134 -3.27 8.49 -20.94
CA GLY A 134 -1.87 8.12 -21.26
C GLY A 134 -1.09 7.51 -20.09
N ALA A 135 -1.72 7.32 -18.92
CA ALA A 135 -1.07 6.75 -17.75
C ALA A 135 -1.00 5.23 -17.83
N ALA A 136 -0.01 4.66 -17.14
CA ALA A 136 0.20 3.22 -17.10
C ALA A 136 0.47 2.72 -15.67
N VAL A 137 0.02 1.51 -15.38
CA VAL A 137 0.37 0.75 -14.18
C VAL A 137 1.24 -0.42 -14.60
N VAL A 138 2.39 -0.60 -13.95
CA VAL A 138 3.33 -1.69 -14.24
C VAL A 138 3.66 -2.46 -12.97
N GLN A 139 3.63 -3.79 -13.06
CA GLN A 139 4.04 -4.66 -11.97
C GLN A 139 5.56 -4.62 -11.78
N LEU A 140 6.06 -4.39 -10.57
CA LEU A 140 7.50 -4.25 -10.27
C LEU A 140 8.23 -5.59 -10.09
N ASN A 141 7.61 -6.56 -9.43
CA ASN A 141 8.20 -7.85 -9.11
C ASN A 141 7.30 -8.99 -9.60
N GLY A 142 7.91 -10.10 -10.02
CA GLY A 142 7.17 -11.28 -10.48
C GLY A 142 6.34 -11.89 -9.36
N ALA A 143 5.23 -12.52 -9.70
CA ALA A 143 4.24 -13.04 -8.74
C ALA A 143 3.85 -14.50 -8.99
N ALA A 144 4.52 -15.18 -9.92
CA ALA A 144 4.17 -16.55 -10.25
C ALA A 144 4.73 -17.54 -9.22
N ASN A 145 3.84 -18.26 -8.53
CA ASN A 145 4.14 -19.51 -7.83
C ASN A 145 3.18 -20.61 -8.32
N THR A 146 3.63 -21.85 -8.31
CA THR A 146 2.84 -23.06 -8.56
C THR A 146 2.07 -23.55 -7.33
N ARG A 147 2.40 -23.05 -6.13
CA ARG A 147 1.88 -23.53 -4.83
C ARG A 147 0.75 -22.68 -4.24
N THR A 148 0.48 -21.50 -4.80
CA THR A 148 -0.55 -20.57 -4.33
C THR A 148 -1.26 -19.89 -5.49
N SER A 149 -2.39 -19.23 -5.22
CA SER A 149 -3.13 -18.38 -6.17
C SER A 149 -2.37 -17.09 -6.57
N GLY A 150 -1.05 -17.02 -6.37
CA GLY A 150 -0.23 -15.81 -6.49
C GLY A 150 -0.32 -15.08 -7.83
N MET A 151 -0.47 -15.82 -8.96
CA MET A 151 -0.68 -15.20 -10.27
C MET A 151 -2.03 -14.49 -10.39
N SER A 152 -3.13 -15.12 -9.95
CA SER A 152 -4.45 -14.49 -9.94
C SER A 152 -4.48 -13.32 -8.97
N TYR A 153 -3.94 -13.51 -7.76
CA TYR A 153 -3.89 -12.48 -6.72
C TYR A 153 -3.14 -11.22 -7.15
N ALA A 154 -1.93 -11.35 -7.70
CA ALA A 154 -1.19 -10.20 -8.20
C ALA A 154 -1.82 -9.62 -9.47
N GLY A 155 -2.37 -10.47 -10.35
CA GLY A 155 -3.09 -10.03 -11.54
C GLY A 155 -4.31 -9.14 -11.20
N ASP A 156 -5.13 -9.58 -10.26
CA ASP A 156 -6.32 -8.86 -9.78
C ASP A 156 -5.93 -7.55 -9.07
N LEU A 157 -4.89 -7.59 -8.25
CA LEU A 157 -4.33 -6.40 -7.57
C LEU A 157 -3.94 -5.33 -8.59
N ILE A 158 -3.12 -5.69 -9.58
CA ILE A 158 -2.63 -4.75 -10.60
C ILE A 158 -3.79 -4.28 -11.50
N SER A 159 -4.73 -5.16 -11.83
CA SER A 159 -5.96 -4.81 -12.56
C SER A 159 -6.79 -3.76 -11.81
N GLY A 160 -6.88 -3.87 -10.49
CA GLY A 160 -7.61 -2.92 -9.66
C GLY A 160 -7.01 -1.51 -9.71
N PHE A 161 -5.69 -1.38 -9.68
CA PHE A 161 -5.02 -0.08 -9.92
C PHE A 161 -5.33 0.47 -11.32
N GLY A 162 -5.27 -0.38 -12.35
CA GLY A 162 -5.63 0.02 -13.72
C GLY A 162 -7.08 0.51 -13.83
N THR A 163 -8.01 -0.14 -13.13
CA THR A 163 -9.44 0.21 -13.11
C THR A 163 -9.72 1.48 -12.30
N ALA A 164 -9.02 1.67 -11.18
CA ALA A 164 -9.16 2.89 -10.39
C ALA A 164 -8.75 4.13 -11.18
N PHE A 165 -7.72 4.02 -12.04
CA PHE A 165 -7.14 5.16 -12.75
C PHE A 165 -7.43 5.23 -14.25
N ASP A 166 -8.22 4.32 -14.82
CA ASP A 166 -8.37 4.13 -16.28
C ASP A 166 -7.01 4.05 -17.03
N ALA A 167 -6.03 3.43 -16.38
CA ALA A 167 -4.66 3.34 -16.85
C ALA A 167 -4.38 2.00 -17.56
N SER A 168 -3.48 2.00 -18.54
CA SER A 168 -3.06 0.76 -19.19
C SER A 168 -2.24 -0.10 -18.24
N VAL A 169 -2.49 -1.42 -18.22
CA VAL A 169 -1.83 -2.34 -17.29
C VAL A 169 -0.75 -3.16 -17.99
N HIS A 170 0.44 -3.21 -17.37
CA HIS A 170 1.58 -4.02 -17.79
C HIS A 170 1.97 -5.04 -16.71
N TYR A 171 1.57 -6.30 -16.93
CA TYR A 171 1.97 -7.41 -16.08
C TYR A 171 3.42 -7.81 -16.30
N PHE A 172 4.06 -8.35 -15.27
CA PHE A 172 5.42 -8.84 -15.35
C PHE A 172 5.45 -10.39 -15.40
N PRO A 173 5.65 -11.01 -16.58
CA PRO A 173 5.41 -12.44 -16.78
C PRO A 173 6.61 -13.30 -16.33
N VAL A 174 7.00 -13.17 -15.06
CA VAL A 174 8.11 -13.91 -14.44
C VAL A 174 7.72 -14.36 -13.02
N PRO A 175 8.35 -15.41 -12.47
CA PRO A 175 8.15 -15.79 -11.07
C PRO A 175 8.73 -14.73 -10.12
N ALA A 176 8.37 -14.81 -8.83
CA ALA A 176 8.98 -13.93 -7.82
C ALA A 176 10.48 -14.21 -7.64
N PHE A 177 10.83 -15.49 -7.73
CA PHE A 177 12.19 -16.01 -7.70
C PHE A 177 12.35 -17.07 -8.79
N PHE A 178 13.48 -17.06 -9.47
CA PHE A 178 13.89 -18.19 -10.30
C PHE A 178 14.62 -19.22 -9.45
N ASP A 179 14.57 -20.49 -9.82
CA ASP A 179 15.40 -21.51 -9.16
C ASP A 179 16.90 -21.29 -9.46
N PHE A 180 17.19 -20.80 -10.67
CA PHE A 180 18.55 -20.59 -11.17
C PHE A 180 18.76 -19.15 -11.66
N ALA A 181 19.88 -18.55 -11.29
CA ALA A 181 20.25 -17.20 -11.71
C ALA A 181 20.44 -17.09 -13.24
N GLU A 182 20.93 -18.17 -13.87
CA GLU A 182 21.12 -18.29 -15.31
C GLU A 182 19.78 -18.23 -16.06
N THR A 183 18.73 -18.84 -15.50
CA THR A 183 17.37 -18.78 -16.06
C THR A 183 16.82 -17.36 -16.02
N LYS A 184 17.01 -16.64 -14.90
CA LYS A 184 16.68 -15.22 -14.82
C LYS A 184 17.43 -14.44 -15.90
N ALA A 185 18.74 -14.64 -16.01
CA ALA A 185 19.59 -13.94 -16.98
C ALA A 185 19.16 -14.21 -18.43
N ALA A 186 18.73 -15.43 -18.76
CA ALA A 186 18.16 -15.77 -20.06
C ALA A 186 16.83 -15.03 -20.29
N MET A 187 15.90 -15.07 -19.33
CA MET A 187 14.61 -14.38 -19.42
C MET A 187 14.77 -12.85 -19.56
N TRP A 188 15.77 -12.24 -18.92
CA TRP A 188 16.05 -10.80 -19.07
C TRP A 188 16.50 -10.38 -20.46
N ARG A 189 16.87 -11.32 -21.33
CA ARG A 189 17.20 -11.05 -22.74
C ARG A 189 15.97 -11.07 -23.63
N GLU A 190 14.89 -11.71 -23.19
CA GLU A 190 13.65 -11.86 -23.96
C GLU A 190 12.94 -10.52 -24.16
N ARG A 191 12.43 -10.31 -25.37
CA ARG A 191 11.79 -9.05 -25.76
C ARG A 191 10.53 -8.75 -24.94
N SER A 192 9.80 -9.78 -24.55
CA SER A 192 8.59 -9.65 -23.72
C SER A 192 8.91 -9.10 -22.33
N VAL A 193 9.94 -9.65 -21.69
CA VAL A 193 10.45 -9.19 -20.39
C VAL A 193 11.04 -7.80 -20.49
N ARG A 194 11.91 -7.56 -21.47
CA ARG A 194 12.54 -6.25 -21.69
C ARG A 194 11.53 -5.12 -21.86
N ARG A 195 10.44 -5.35 -22.60
CA ARG A 195 9.38 -4.35 -22.76
C ARG A 195 8.77 -3.92 -21.43
N VAL A 196 8.57 -4.85 -20.49
CA VAL A 196 8.05 -4.54 -19.16
C VAL A 196 9.10 -3.80 -18.33
N LEU A 197 10.36 -4.24 -18.38
CA LEU A 197 11.49 -3.55 -17.72
C LEU A 197 11.66 -2.10 -18.23
N ASP A 198 11.45 -1.86 -19.53
CA ASP A 198 11.48 -0.51 -20.12
C ASP A 198 10.32 0.37 -19.59
N VAL A 199 9.15 -0.22 -19.31
CA VAL A 199 8.05 0.50 -18.64
C VAL A 199 8.40 0.78 -17.18
N GLN A 200 8.92 -0.21 -16.45
CA GLN A 200 9.38 -0.03 -15.06
C GLN A 200 10.46 1.06 -14.95
N GLY A 201 11.40 1.12 -15.91
CA GLY A 201 12.44 2.14 -15.95
C GLY A 201 11.94 3.57 -16.20
N ARG A 202 10.68 3.73 -16.62
CA ARG A 202 9.99 5.02 -16.78
C ARG A 202 9.02 5.32 -15.64
N ALA A 203 8.98 4.51 -14.58
CA ALA A 203 8.11 4.73 -13.44
C ALA A 203 8.38 6.09 -12.79
N ASP A 204 7.33 6.87 -12.61
CA ASP A 204 7.34 8.15 -11.87
C ASP A 204 7.12 7.91 -10.38
N ILE A 205 6.27 6.92 -10.07
CA ILE A 205 5.91 6.52 -8.72
C ILE A 205 6.13 5.01 -8.59
N ALA A 206 6.84 4.58 -7.54
CA ALA A 206 6.85 3.20 -7.09
C ALA A 206 6.06 3.08 -5.80
N LEU A 207 5.08 2.18 -5.75
CA LEU A 207 4.33 1.84 -4.56
C LEU A 207 4.69 0.41 -4.12
N PHE A 208 5.19 0.29 -2.90
CA PHE A 208 5.61 -0.99 -2.33
C PHE A 208 5.43 -1.03 -0.80
N SER A 209 5.65 -2.20 -0.24
CA SER A 209 5.78 -2.42 1.21
C SER A 209 7.04 -3.25 1.46
N VAL A 210 7.44 -3.38 2.72
CA VAL A 210 8.58 -4.20 3.12
C VAL A 210 8.12 -5.60 3.55
N GLY A 211 8.84 -6.62 3.10
CA GLY A 211 8.66 -7.99 3.56
C GLY A 211 9.48 -8.24 4.82
N ALA A 212 8.89 -8.96 5.78
CA ALA A 212 9.57 -9.36 7.02
C ALA A 212 9.81 -10.87 6.99
N LEU A 213 11.04 -11.28 7.36
CA LEU A 213 11.46 -12.67 7.51
C LEU A 213 10.90 -13.31 8.79
N THR A 214 10.71 -12.51 9.83
CA THR A 214 10.25 -12.93 11.16
C THR A 214 8.97 -12.20 11.56
N GLY A 215 8.07 -12.87 12.31
CA GLY A 215 6.79 -12.31 12.79
C GLY A 215 5.64 -13.33 12.75
N GLY A 216 4.56 -13.05 13.50
CA GLY A 216 3.42 -13.97 13.67
C GLY A 216 2.64 -14.29 12.38
N VAL A 217 2.75 -13.43 11.35
CA VAL A 217 2.29 -13.69 9.99
C VAL A 217 3.47 -13.42 9.04
N PRO A 218 4.12 -14.47 8.48
CA PRO A 218 5.24 -14.30 7.56
C PRO A 218 4.78 -13.55 6.29
N SER A 219 5.65 -12.69 5.72
CA SER A 219 5.39 -12.07 4.40
C SER A 219 4.96 -13.14 3.40
N HIS A 220 4.05 -12.81 2.45
CA HIS A 220 3.57 -13.77 1.46
C HIS A 220 4.69 -14.44 0.66
N VAL A 221 5.83 -13.77 0.49
CA VAL A 221 7.04 -14.36 -0.10
C VAL A 221 7.50 -15.61 0.68
N TYR A 222 7.47 -15.58 2.01
CA TYR A 222 7.92 -16.69 2.86
C TYR A 222 6.80 -17.70 3.12
N SER A 223 5.54 -17.25 3.26
CA SER A 223 4.41 -18.14 3.56
C SER A 223 3.81 -18.83 2.32
N ALA A 224 4.01 -18.29 1.10
CA ALA A 224 3.48 -18.89 -0.12
C ALA A 224 4.39 -19.94 -0.77
N GLY A 225 5.49 -20.33 -0.10
CA GLY A 225 6.41 -21.38 -0.57
C GLY A 225 7.23 -20.95 -1.79
N TYR A 226 7.71 -19.70 -1.82
CA TYR A 226 8.66 -19.25 -2.85
C TYR A 226 10.12 -19.56 -2.50
N LEU A 227 10.41 -19.85 -1.23
CA LEU A 227 11.73 -20.21 -0.73
C LEU A 227 11.64 -21.54 0.01
N ASP A 228 12.63 -22.38 -0.19
CA ASP A 228 12.79 -23.64 0.54
C ASP A 228 13.51 -23.40 1.88
N PRO A 229 13.49 -24.36 2.83
CA PRO A 229 14.15 -24.20 4.13
C PRO A 229 15.65 -23.87 4.02
N ASP A 230 16.35 -24.41 3.01
CA ASP A 230 17.76 -24.12 2.75
C ASP A 230 17.97 -22.67 2.32
N ASP A 231 17.05 -22.11 1.52
CA ASP A 231 17.08 -20.70 1.13
C ASP A 231 16.92 -19.80 2.36
N VAL A 232 16.01 -20.16 3.28
CA VAL A 232 15.81 -19.41 4.54
C VAL A 232 17.06 -19.46 5.42
N ALA A 233 17.71 -20.62 5.52
CA ALA A 233 18.96 -20.75 6.29
C ALA A 233 20.10 -19.89 5.70
N VAL A 234 20.19 -19.78 4.37
CA VAL A 234 21.13 -18.87 3.72
C VAL A 234 20.82 -17.42 4.06
N LEU A 235 19.56 -16.99 4.02
CA LEU A 235 19.17 -15.62 4.35
C LEU A 235 19.49 -15.25 5.81
N ASP A 236 19.29 -16.19 6.74
CA ASP A 236 19.65 -16.01 8.15
C ASP A 236 21.17 -15.87 8.32
N ALA A 237 21.95 -16.74 7.69
CA ALA A 237 23.43 -16.68 7.70
C ALA A 237 23.98 -15.38 7.07
N GLU A 238 23.28 -14.84 6.07
CA GLU A 238 23.61 -13.57 5.41
C GLU A 238 23.16 -12.33 6.20
N GLY A 239 22.49 -12.50 7.35
CA GLY A 239 22.00 -11.41 8.19
C GLY A 239 20.90 -10.57 7.53
N VAL A 240 20.09 -11.20 6.67
CA VAL A 240 18.97 -10.53 6.01
C VAL A 240 17.88 -10.25 7.04
N VAL A 241 17.32 -9.04 7.02
CA VAL A 241 16.23 -8.64 7.93
C VAL A 241 14.88 -8.51 7.21
N GLY A 242 14.89 -8.52 5.89
CA GLY A 242 13.70 -8.64 5.07
C GLY A 242 13.96 -8.34 3.60
N ASP A 243 12.93 -7.91 2.88
CA ASP A 243 12.99 -7.64 1.45
C ASP A 243 12.23 -6.38 1.02
N VAL A 244 12.68 -5.80 -0.09
CA VAL A 244 12.00 -4.72 -0.82
C VAL A 244 11.75 -5.22 -2.24
N CYS A 245 10.49 -5.34 -2.63
CA CYS A 245 10.11 -5.87 -3.94
C CYS A 245 10.80 -7.21 -4.26
N THR A 246 10.80 -8.17 -3.32
CA THR A 246 11.50 -9.47 -3.41
C THR A 246 13.04 -9.43 -3.42
N VAL A 247 13.67 -8.27 -3.33
CA VAL A 247 15.13 -8.15 -3.17
C VAL A 247 15.47 -8.06 -1.68
N PHE A 248 16.21 -9.04 -1.19
CA PHE A 248 16.62 -9.17 0.20
C PHE A 248 17.62 -8.08 0.61
N VAL A 249 17.46 -7.57 1.83
CA VAL A 249 18.25 -6.48 2.41
C VAL A 249 18.72 -6.82 3.82
N ARG A 250 19.96 -6.44 4.14
CA ARG A 250 20.53 -6.49 5.50
C ARG A 250 20.12 -5.24 6.28
N SER A 251 20.33 -5.26 7.60
CA SER A 251 19.96 -4.15 8.50
C SER A 251 20.59 -2.80 8.13
N ASP A 252 21.77 -2.80 7.54
CA ASP A 252 22.49 -1.61 7.06
C ASP A 252 22.03 -1.13 5.67
N GLY A 253 21.02 -1.78 5.09
CA GLY A 253 20.51 -1.50 3.75
C GLY A 253 21.36 -2.07 2.61
N THR A 254 22.44 -2.80 2.92
CA THR A 254 23.20 -3.52 1.90
C THR A 254 22.42 -4.72 1.39
N TYR A 255 22.54 -4.97 0.09
CA TYR A 255 21.83 -6.04 -0.61
C TYR A 255 22.71 -6.76 -1.63
N ARG A 256 23.93 -6.23 -1.84
CA ARG A 256 24.91 -6.82 -2.73
C ARG A 256 25.44 -8.10 -2.11
N ASP A 257 25.86 -9.01 -2.99
CA ASP A 257 26.51 -10.27 -2.66
C ASP A 257 25.63 -11.28 -1.89
N ILE A 258 24.36 -10.97 -1.63
CA ILE A 258 23.38 -11.97 -1.17
C ILE A 258 23.07 -12.90 -2.37
N PRO A 259 23.42 -14.21 -2.32
CA PRO A 259 23.31 -15.08 -3.48
C PRO A 259 21.87 -15.18 -4.04
N LEU A 260 20.88 -15.19 -3.15
CA LEU A 260 19.47 -15.28 -3.52
C LEU A 260 18.96 -14.06 -4.32
N ASN A 261 19.59 -12.89 -4.20
CA ASN A 261 19.20 -11.71 -4.99
C ASN A 261 19.49 -11.88 -6.49
N ALA A 262 20.39 -12.80 -6.87
CA ALA A 262 20.60 -13.16 -8.27
C ALA A 262 19.37 -13.88 -8.87
N ARG A 263 18.51 -14.47 -8.03
CA ARG A 263 17.28 -15.19 -8.41
C ARG A 263 16.02 -14.32 -8.32
N ALA A 264 16.03 -13.28 -7.48
CA ALA A 264 14.91 -12.36 -7.27
C ALA A 264 14.55 -11.56 -8.54
N THR A 265 13.27 -11.20 -8.73
CA THR A 265 12.83 -10.52 -9.96
C THR A 265 12.47 -9.05 -9.83
N GLY A 266 12.26 -8.52 -8.62
CA GLY A 266 11.98 -7.09 -8.48
C GLY A 266 13.21 -6.21 -8.71
N PRO A 267 12.98 -4.88 -8.80
CA PRO A 267 14.04 -3.91 -9.00
C PRO A 267 14.99 -3.92 -7.81
N SER A 268 16.29 -3.94 -8.07
CA SER A 268 17.29 -3.75 -7.03
C SER A 268 17.15 -2.38 -6.34
N PRO A 269 17.60 -2.20 -5.10
CA PRO A 269 17.61 -0.89 -4.45
C PRO A 269 18.30 0.23 -5.24
N ALA A 270 19.27 -0.09 -6.12
CA ALA A 270 19.86 0.90 -7.03
C ALA A 270 18.94 1.28 -8.20
N GLU A 271 18.16 0.35 -8.73
CA GLU A 271 17.16 0.63 -9.76
C GLU A 271 15.97 1.37 -9.17
N LEU A 272 15.47 0.92 -8.02
CA LEU A 272 14.34 1.53 -7.33
C LEU A 272 14.63 2.99 -6.97
N ARG A 273 15.86 3.32 -6.55
CA ARG A 273 16.32 4.71 -6.28
C ARG A 273 16.25 5.66 -7.47
N ARG A 274 16.17 5.16 -8.71
CA ARG A 274 16.04 6.02 -9.90
C ARG A 274 14.63 6.57 -10.07
N ILE A 275 13.64 5.92 -9.47
CA ILE A 275 12.24 6.33 -9.53
C ILE A 275 12.05 7.58 -8.66
N PRO A 276 11.49 8.70 -9.17
CA PRO A 276 11.42 9.95 -8.43
C PRO A 276 10.68 9.86 -7.09
N ARG A 277 9.50 9.24 -7.09
CA ARG A 277 8.66 9.07 -5.89
C ARG A 277 8.55 7.59 -5.54
N ARG A 278 8.95 7.24 -4.32
CA ARG A 278 9.07 5.86 -3.84
C ARG A 278 8.30 5.74 -2.54
N VAL A 279 7.04 5.34 -2.68
CA VAL A 279 6.04 5.27 -1.62
C VAL A 279 6.11 3.90 -0.95
N CYS A 280 6.52 3.90 0.32
CA CYS A 280 6.51 2.72 1.16
C CYS A 280 5.32 2.79 2.12
N ALA A 281 4.40 1.83 2.04
CA ALA A 281 3.28 1.71 2.96
C ALA A 281 3.52 0.56 3.93
N VAL A 282 3.49 0.84 5.24
CA VAL A 282 3.83 -0.14 6.28
C VAL A 282 2.80 -0.08 7.41
N ALA A 283 2.36 -1.26 7.84
CA ALA A 283 1.60 -1.44 9.07
C ALA A 283 2.10 -2.70 9.80
N GLY A 284 2.20 -2.61 11.12
CA GLY A 284 2.56 -3.73 12.00
C GLY A 284 4.02 -3.76 12.45
N ASP A 285 4.22 -4.20 13.70
CA ASP A 285 5.49 -4.07 14.41
C ASP A 285 6.58 -5.01 13.84
N ASN A 286 6.17 -6.13 13.23
CA ASN A 286 7.10 -7.04 12.55
C ASN A 286 7.77 -6.41 11.31
N LYS A 287 7.33 -5.23 10.88
CA LYS A 287 7.88 -4.51 9.73
C LYS A 287 8.98 -3.52 10.10
N VAL A 288 9.24 -3.29 11.39
CA VAL A 288 10.18 -2.24 11.83
C VAL A 288 11.62 -2.51 11.36
N ALA A 289 12.14 -3.72 11.58
CA ALA A 289 13.49 -4.10 11.15
C ALA A 289 13.69 -3.99 9.62
N PRO A 290 12.82 -4.58 8.77
CA PRO A 290 12.97 -4.42 7.32
C PRO A 290 12.68 -3.00 6.82
N LEU A 291 11.84 -2.23 7.51
CA LEU A 291 11.64 -0.81 7.21
C LEU A 291 12.92 -0.01 7.45
N ARG A 292 13.63 -0.24 8.57
CA ARG A 292 14.95 0.37 8.80
C ARG A 292 15.94 0.06 7.68
N ALA A 293 16.00 -1.21 7.26
CA ALA A 293 16.86 -1.61 6.15
C ALA A 293 16.49 -0.90 4.84
N ALA A 294 15.19 -0.76 4.53
CA ALA A 294 14.73 -0.03 3.36
C ALA A 294 15.07 1.47 3.42
N LEU A 295 14.94 2.09 4.58
CA LEU A 295 15.35 3.48 4.82
C LEU A 295 16.87 3.65 4.65
N ALA A 296 17.67 2.75 5.24
CA ALA A 296 19.13 2.73 5.10
C ALA A 296 19.58 2.50 3.64
N ALA A 297 18.85 1.69 2.89
CA ALA A 297 19.09 1.47 1.46
C ALA A 297 18.74 2.71 0.59
N GLY A 298 18.09 3.73 1.17
CA GLY A 298 17.69 4.96 0.51
C GLY A 298 16.57 4.77 -0.52
N VAL A 299 15.77 3.72 -0.39
CA VAL A 299 14.74 3.38 -1.38
C VAL A 299 13.40 4.05 -1.13
N VAL A 300 13.21 4.75 -0.01
CA VAL A 300 11.94 5.41 0.37
C VAL A 300 12.08 6.92 0.18
N THR A 301 11.07 7.56 -0.40
CA THR A 301 10.90 9.04 -0.34
C THR A 301 9.68 9.43 0.47
N ASP A 302 8.65 8.60 0.45
CA ASP A 302 7.38 8.84 1.10
C ASP A 302 7.03 7.60 1.91
N LEU A 303 6.92 7.73 3.23
CA LEU A 303 6.54 6.66 4.13
C LEU A 303 5.13 6.90 4.64
N VAL A 304 4.22 5.95 4.42
CA VAL A 304 2.91 5.91 5.07
C VAL A 304 2.95 4.79 6.11
N ILE A 305 2.79 5.14 7.38
CA ILE A 305 3.04 4.25 8.51
C ILE A 305 2.01 4.48 9.62
N ASP A 306 1.57 3.43 10.32
CA ASP A 306 0.72 3.61 11.49
C ASP A 306 1.49 4.13 12.71
N GLU A 307 0.78 4.81 13.62
CA GLU A 307 1.39 5.47 14.79
C GLU A 307 2.20 4.52 15.68
N ALA A 308 1.72 3.29 15.93
CA ALA A 308 2.44 2.35 16.79
C ALA A 308 3.75 1.86 16.15
N THR A 309 3.75 1.54 14.85
CA THR A 309 4.98 1.16 14.13
C THR A 309 5.94 2.35 14.03
N ALA A 310 5.42 3.57 13.87
CA ALA A 310 6.24 4.79 13.85
C ALA A 310 6.95 5.05 15.18
N VAL A 311 6.27 4.81 16.32
CA VAL A 311 6.89 4.88 17.65
C VAL A 311 8.04 3.88 17.76
N ALA A 312 7.82 2.61 17.40
CA ALA A 312 8.86 1.58 17.45
C ALA A 312 10.05 1.88 16.51
N LEU A 313 9.79 2.45 15.33
CA LEU A 313 10.83 2.91 14.41
C LEU A 313 11.71 4.01 15.04
N VAL A 314 11.10 4.90 15.82
CA VAL A 314 11.81 6.02 16.46
C VAL A 314 12.59 5.59 17.70
N GLU A 315 12.02 4.71 18.54
CA GLU A 315 12.58 4.30 19.84
C GLU A 315 13.75 3.31 19.75
N GLU A 316 13.74 2.43 18.75
CA GLU A 316 14.80 1.42 18.54
C GLU A 316 15.98 1.93 17.66
N ALA A 317 16.14 3.25 17.50
CA ALA A 317 17.20 3.86 16.69
C ALA A 317 18.37 4.39 17.51
#